data_AF-A0A221V0Q0-F1
#
_entry.id   AF-A0A221V0Q0-F1
#
_cell.length_a   1.000
_cell.length_b   1.000
_cell.length_c   1.000
_cell.angle_alpha   90.00
_cell.angle_beta   90.00
_cell.angle_gamma   90.00
#
_symmetry.space_group_name_H-M   'P 1'
#
loop_
_entity.id
_entity.type
_entity.pdbx_description
1 polymer ?
#
loop_
_entity_poly.entity_id
_entity_poly.type
_entity_poly.pdbx_seq_one_letter_code
_entity_poly.pdbx_strand_id
1 'polypeptide(L)'
;MIIEDSKNIIHHYENNGGFNKMDSIYPMLNDLIVRTTFINKNISLTEIINSSEINILKNKVLIRKLLEFNQSVLTFMNTTQNNNTNLIDLLIVPTLAKNSDYATFGYTNGMNNFLEKTGGRENITYLKNNNLKNGLNQTFNDPKLSLELMNKVVIRYELASLQKIGNENLKEQAEDILIAITKELDEK
;
A
#
# COMPACT_ATOMS: atom_id res chain seq x y z
N MET A 1 5.22 2.71 6.13
CA MET A 1 6.31 1.87 5.59
C MET A 1 6.55 2.24 4.14
N ILE A 2 5.83 1.71 3.14
CA ILE A 2 6.04 2.04 1.70
C ILE A 2 6.23 3.53 1.40
N ILE A 3 5.36 4.40 1.94
CA ILE A 3 5.46 5.87 1.77
C ILE A 3 6.80 6.39 2.33
N GLU A 4 7.20 5.92 3.51
CA GLU A 4 8.42 6.33 4.20
C GLU A 4 9.66 5.81 3.48
N ASP A 5 9.66 4.53 3.08
CA ASP A 5 10.74 3.91 2.31
C ASP A 5 10.95 4.65 0.99
N SER A 6 9.85 5.00 0.31
CA SER A 6 9.93 5.78 -0.94
C SER A 6 10.52 7.17 -0.73
N LYS A 7 10.11 7.89 0.34
CA LYS A 7 10.69 9.19 0.70
C LYS A 7 12.19 9.08 1.00
N ASN A 8 12.59 8.06 1.74
CA ASN A 8 13.99 7.84 2.09
C ASN A 8 14.84 7.53 0.86
N ILE A 9 14.32 6.74 -0.09
CA ILE A 9 15.00 6.47 -1.37
C ILE A 9 15.16 7.76 -2.18
N ILE A 10 14.08 8.54 -2.35
CA ILE A 10 14.11 9.82 -3.09
C ILE A 10 15.12 10.77 -2.46
N HIS A 11 15.04 10.97 -1.15
CA HIS A 11 15.94 11.87 -0.42
C HIS A 11 17.41 11.43 -0.53
N HIS A 12 17.67 10.13 -0.43
CA HIS A 12 19.02 9.60 -0.66
C HIS A 12 19.52 9.91 -2.07
N TYR A 13 18.69 9.67 -3.08
CA TYR A 13 19.05 9.89 -4.47
C TYR A 13 19.39 11.36 -4.75
N GLU A 14 18.56 12.28 -4.26
CA GLU A 14 18.78 13.73 -4.39
C GLU A 14 20.08 14.17 -3.73
N ASN A 15 20.36 13.69 -2.51
CA ASN A 15 21.56 14.09 -1.75
C ASN A 15 22.86 13.52 -2.32
N ASN A 16 22.80 12.40 -3.05
CA ASN A 16 24.00 11.69 -3.55
C ASN A 16 24.15 11.75 -5.08
N GLY A 17 23.23 12.42 -5.79
CA GLY A 17 23.25 12.54 -7.24
C GLY A 17 23.12 11.20 -7.97
N GLY A 18 22.47 10.20 -7.35
CA GLY A 18 22.41 8.83 -7.85
C GLY A 18 22.30 7.78 -6.75
N PHE A 19 22.53 6.53 -7.12
CA PHE A 19 22.41 5.35 -6.25
C PHE A 19 23.75 4.90 -5.60
N ASN A 20 24.78 5.75 -5.64
CA ASN A 20 26.17 5.40 -5.34
C ASN A 20 26.50 4.89 -3.91
N LYS A 21 25.57 4.96 -2.94
CA LYS A 21 25.76 4.49 -1.54
C LYS A 21 24.52 3.75 -1.02
N MET A 22 23.94 2.90 -1.87
CA MET A 22 22.61 2.33 -1.65
C MET A 22 22.47 1.23 -0.58
N ASP A 23 23.50 0.83 0.14
CA ASP A 23 23.42 -0.28 1.12
C ASP A 23 22.24 -0.15 2.11
N SER A 24 21.92 1.07 2.55
CA SER A 24 20.80 1.31 3.46
C SER A 24 19.43 1.34 2.79
N ILE A 25 19.35 1.52 1.47
CA ILE A 25 18.09 1.68 0.73
C ILE A 25 17.81 0.53 -0.26
N TYR A 26 18.74 -0.39 -0.49
CA TYR A 26 18.46 -1.63 -1.22
C TYR A 26 17.34 -2.46 -0.60
N PRO A 27 17.29 -2.68 0.73
CA PRO A 27 16.14 -3.35 1.33
C PRO A 27 14.85 -2.54 1.17
N MET A 28 14.92 -1.21 1.16
CA MET A 28 13.75 -0.34 0.97
C MET A 28 13.18 -0.47 -0.45
N LEU A 29 14.03 -0.60 -1.48
CA LEU A 29 13.56 -0.88 -2.84
C LEU A 29 12.80 -2.21 -2.90
N ASN A 30 13.28 -3.23 -2.19
CA ASN A 30 12.61 -4.53 -2.13
C ASN A 30 11.22 -4.41 -1.48
N ASP A 31 11.10 -3.61 -0.42
CA ASP A 31 9.83 -3.39 0.28
C ASP A 31 8.74 -2.86 -0.66
N LEU A 32 9.10 -2.06 -1.68
CA LEU A 32 8.14 -1.47 -2.63
C LEU A 32 7.37 -2.52 -3.46
N ILE A 33 7.86 -3.76 -3.54
CA ILE A 33 7.19 -4.90 -4.19
C ILE A 33 5.94 -5.32 -3.39
N VAL A 34 5.96 -5.12 -2.07
CA VAL A 34 4.85 -5.53 -1.22
C VAL A 34 3.67 -4.58 -1.39
N ARG A 35 2.48 -5.16 -1.53
CA ARG A 35 1.21 -4.45 -1.62
C ARG A 35 0.25 -4.95 -0.57
N THR A 36 -0.63 -4.06 -0.13
CA THR A 36 -1.74 -4.39 0.75
C THR A 36 -3.04 -4.38 -0.04
N THR A 37 -3.87 -5.38 0.20
CA THR A 37 -5.23 -5.44 -0.35
C THR A 37 -6.20 -4.88 0.67
N PHE A 38 -7.20 -4.14 0.21
CA PHE A 38 -8.36 -3.80 1.03
C PHE A 38 -9.46 -4.82 0.75
N ILE A 39 -9.97 -5.49 1.79
CA ILE A 39 -11.08 -6.43 1.68
C ILE A 39 -12.14 -6.00 2.68
N ASN A 40 -13.35 -5.69 2.20
CA ASN A 40 -14.48 -5.48 3.10
C ASN A 40 -14.91 -6.84 3.67
N LYS A 41 -14.47 -7.14 4.91
CA LYS A 41 -14.87 -8.36 5.62
C LYS A 41 -16.25 -8.24 6.28
N ASN A 42 -16.80 -7.02 6.39
CA ASN A 42 -18.06 -6.77 7.07
C ASN A 42 -19.20 -6.66 6.06
N ILE A 43 -19.85 -7.79 5.81
CA ILE A 43 -20.99 -7.89 4.89
C ILE A 43 -22.29 -7.36 5.49
N SER A 44 -22.35 -7.14 6.82
CA SER A 44 -23.59 -6.79 7.51
C SER A 44 -24.26 -5.51 7.02
N LEU A 45 -23.49 -4.46 6.66
CA LEU A 45 -24.07 -3.26 6.05
C LEU A 45 -24.67 -3.56 4.67
N THR A 46 -23.96 -4.34 3.86
CA THR A 46 -24.44 -4.80 2.55
C THR A 46 -25.68 -5.68 2.69
N GLU A 47 -25.74 -6.55 3.69
CA GLU A 47 -26.89 -7.39 4.02
C GLU A 47 -28.10 -6.55 4.47
N ILE A 48 -27.91 -5.56 5.35
CA ILE A 48 -28.98 -4.63 5.79
C ILE A 48 -29.54 -3.83 4.62
N ILE A 49 -28.68 -3.39 3.70
CA ILE A 49 -29.09 -2.67 2.48
C ILE A 49 -29.91 -3.61 1.58
N ASN A 50 -29.45 -4.84 1.37
CA ASN A 50 -30.07 -5.79 0.43
C ASN A 50 -31.36 -6.43 0.97
N SER A 51 -31.52 -6.54 2.29
CA SER A 51 -32.67 -7.19 2.95
C SER A 51 -33.86 -6.27 3.18
N SER A 52 -33.81 -5.00 2.76
CA SER A 52 -34.80 -3.96 3.10
C SER A 52 -34.90 -3.63 4.60
N GLU A 53 -34.07 -4.23 5.45
CA GLU A 53 -33.99 -3.96 6.89
C GLU A 53 -33.49 -2.55 7.18
N ILE A 54 -32.83 -1.89 6.22
CA ILE A 54 -32.48 -0.48 6.31
C ILE A 54 -33.70 0.44 6.57
N ASN A 55 -34.93 0.00 6.25
CA ASN A 55 -36.16 0.73 6.55
C ASN A 55 -36.55 0.74 8.03
N ILE A 56 -35.86 -0.03 8.89
CA ILE A 56 -35.98 0.05 10.36
C ILE A 56 -35.43 1.40 10.87
N LEU A 57 -34.51 2.01 10.11
CA LEU A 57 -34.08 3.38 10.31
C LEU A 57 -35.15 4.34 9.78
N LYS A 58 -35.56 5.29 10.59
CA LYS A 58 -36.52 6.34 10.23
C LYS A 58 -35.78 7.55 9.65
N ASN A 59 -34.53 7.78 10.04
CA ASN A 59 -33.76 8.92 9.59
C ASN A 59 -33.31 8.75 8.12
N LYS A 60 -34.00 9.43 7.20
CA LYS A 60 -33.68 9.39 5.75
C LYS A 60 -32.28 9.93 5.43
N VAL A 61 -31.75 10.86 6.23
CA VAL A 61 -30.38 11.36 6.06
C VAL A 61 -29.37 10.28 6.43
N LEU A 62 -29.60 9.54 7.53
CA LEU A 62 -28.73 8.44 7.92
C LEU A 62 -28.75 7.31 6.88
N ILE A 63 -29.93 6.93 6.40
CA ILE A 63 -30.07 5.93 5.33
C ILE A 63 -29.24 6.32 4.11
N ARG A 64 -29.35 7.58 3.66
CA ARG A 64 -28.56 8.06 2.52
C ARG A 64 -27.05 7.97 2.79
N LYS A 65 -26.58 8.41 3.96
CA LYS A 65 -25.16 8.33 4.35
C LYS A 65 -24.64 6.89 4.35
N LEU A 66 -25.44 5.94 4.84
CA LEU A 66 -25.09 4.51 4.85
C LEU A 66 -24.92 3.95 3.43
N LEU A 67 -25.81 4.32 2.51
CA LEU A 67 -25.73 3.91 1.11
C LEU A 67 -24.50 4.52 0.41
N GLU A 68 -24.27 5.82 0.60
CA GLU A 68 -23.10 6.54 0.05
C GLU A 68 -21.78 5.96 0.57
N PHE A 69 -21.72 5.63 1.86
CA PHE A 69 -20.55 5.00 2.48
C PHE A 69 -20.31 3.60 1.92
N ASN A 70 -21.34 2.77 1.82
CA ASN A 70 -21.21 1.43 1.21
C ASN A 70 -20.67 1.53 -0.23
N GLN A 71 -21.19 2.46 -1.03
CA GLN A 71 -20.69 2.70 -2.39
C GLN A 71 -19.23 3.17 -2.41
N SER A 72 -18.85 4.04 -1.47
CA SER A 72 -17.48 4.54 -1.31
C SER A 72 -16.50 3.42 -0.95
N VAL A 73 -16.88 2.53 -0.02
CA VAL A 73 -16.11 1.34 0.35
C VAL A 73 -15.89 0.43 -0.86
N LEU A 74 -16.95 0.12 -1.62
CA LEU A 74 -16.85 -0.72 -2.83
C LEU A 74 -15.94 -0.08 -3.89
N THR A 75 -16.08 1.22 -4.12
CA THR A 75 -15.26 1.96 -5.08
C THR A 75 -13.79 1.96 -4.68
N PHE A 76 -13.50 2.20 -3.40
CA PHE A 76 -12.15 2.18 -2.87
C PHE A 76 -11.51 0.78 -2.96
N MET A 77 -12.28 -0.26 -2.64
CA MET A 77 -11.84 -1.66 -2.76
C MET A 77 -11.48 -2.01 -4.20
N ASN A 78 -12.37 -1.74 -5.16
CA ASN A 78 -12.15 -2.02 -6.57
C ASN A 78 -10.97 -1.22 -7.13
N THR A 79 -10.86 0.05 -6.78
CA THR A 79 -9.75 0.91 -7.20
C THR A 79 -8.42 0.41 -6.65
N THR A 80 -8.38 0.01 -5.37
CA THR A 80 -7.18 -0.58 -4.75
C THR A 80 -6.78 -1.86 -5.47
N GLN A 81 -7.73 -2.75 -5.75
CA GLN A 81 -7.46 -4.01 -6.46
C GLN A 81 -6.95 -3.77 -7.89
N ASN A 82 -7.55 -2.82 -8.61
CA ASN A 82 -7.15 -2.45 -9.96
C ASN A 82 -5.75 -1.83 -9.97
N ASN A 83 -5.44 -0.92 -9.05
CA ASN A 83 -4.10 -0.32 -8.93
C ASN A 83 -3.05 -1.38 -8.56
N ASN A 84 -3.38 -2.26 -7.63
CA ASN A 84 -2.55 -3.38 -7.24
C ASN A 84 -2.21 -4.27 -8.44
N THR A 85 -3.20 -4.61 -9.27
CA THR A 85 -3.01 -5.49 -10.42
C THR A 85 -2.29 -4.77 -11.55
N ASN A 86 -2.81 -3.62 -11.99
CA ASN A 86 -2.39 -2.99 -13.24
C ASN A 86 -1.14 -2.12 -13.09
N LEU A 87 -0.90 -1.56 -11.91
CA LEU A 87 0.20 -0.64 -11.67
C LEU A 87 1.30 -1.31 -10.83
N ILE A 88 0.95 -1.95 -9.73
CA ILE A 88 1.96 -2.58 -8.88
C ILE A 88 2.50 -3.86 -9.55
N ASP A 89 1.65 -4.86 -9.80
CA ASP A 89 2.14 -6.16 -10.31
C ASP A 89 2.66 -6.09 -11.75
N LEU A 90 2.04 -5.30 -12.62
CA LEU A 90 2.42 -5.26 -14.03
C LEU A 90 3.53 -4.24 -14.33
N LEU A 91 3.68 -3.19 -13.53
CA LEU A 91 4.58 -2.08 -13.86
C LEU A 91 5.70 -1.86 -12.83
N ILE A 92 5.43 -2.02 -11.53
CA ILE A 92 6.43 -1.82 -10.47
C ILE A 92 7.21 -3.11 -10.21
N VAL A 93 6.50 -4.18 -9.85
CA VAL A 93 7.10 -5.45 -9.40
C VAL A 93 8.07 -6.05 -10.41
N PRO A 94 7.80 -6.09 -11.73
CA PRO A 94 8.73 -6.72 -12.66
C PRO A 94 10.04 -5.96 -12.76
N THR A 95 9.97 -4.62 -12.70
CA THR A 95 11.14 -3.75 -12.73
C THR A 95 11.97 -3.93 -11.47
N LEU A 96 11.33 -3.92 -10.30
CA LEU A 96 12.03 -4.10 -9.04
C LEU A 96 12.56 -5.52 -8.90
N ALA A 97 11.77 -6.57 -9.14
CA ALA A 97 12.25 -7.95 -9.04
C ALA A 97 13.40 -8.27 -10.01
N LYS A 98 13.44 -7.64 -11.19
CA LYS A 98 14.51 -7.83 -12.17
C LYS A 98 15.81 -7.14 -11.75
N ASN A 99 15.70 -5.96 -11.16
CA ASN A 99 16.85 -5.10 -10.93
C ASN A 99 17.25 -5.00 -9.44
N SER A 100 16.37 -5.33 -8.51
CA SER A 100 16.63 -5.20 -7.08
C SER A 100 17.54 -6.31 -6.55
N ASP A 101 18.22 -6.01 -5.46
CA ASP A 101 19.13 -6.95 -4.81
C ASP A 101 18.45 -7.74 -3.69
N TYR A 102 17.29 -8.32 -4.02
CA TYR A 102 16.49 -9.08 -3.05
C TYR A 102 17.26 -10.27 -2.47
N ALA A 103 18.06 -10.95 -3.30
CA ALA A 103 18.83 -12.11 -2.89
C ALA A 103 19.89 -11.81 -1.83
N THR A 104 20.40 -10.58 -1.77
CA THR A 104 21.48 -10.19 -0.85
C THR A 104 20.96 -9.39 0.36
N PHE A 105 20.02 -8.47 0.15
CA PHE A 105 19.54 -7.56 1.18
C PHE A 105 18.17 -7.92 1.74
N GLY A 106 17.32 -8.57 0.94
CA GLY A 106 15.94 -8.88 1.32
C GLY A 106 15.13 -7.63 1.68
N TYR A 107 14.13 -7.80 2.55
CA TYR A 107 13.29 -6.70 3.04
C TYR A 107 13.89 -5.98 4.25
N THR A 108 13.46 -4.74 4.50
CA THR A 108 13.80 -4.03 5.75
C THR A 108 13.27 -4.78 6.97
N ASN A 109 13.82 -4.49 8.16
CA ASN A 109 13.30 -5.03 9.42
C ASN A 109 11.82 -4.68 9.66
N GLY A 110 11.40 -3.47 9.28
CA GLY A 110 10.01 -3.05 9.39
C GLY A 110 9.09 -3.92 8.55
N MET A 111 9.49 -4.20 7.31
CA MET A 111 8.73 -5.04 6.39
C MET A 111 8.74 -6.51 6.81
N ASN A 112 9.87 -7.03 7.28
CA ASN A 112 9.95 -8.38 7.84
C ASN A 112 8.94 -8.56 8.99
N ASN A 113 8.91 -7.62 9.94
CA ASN A 113 7.96 -7.64 11.04
C ASN A 113 6.49 -7.56 10.57
N PHE A 114 6.23 -6.79 9.51
CA PHE A 114 4.90 -6.70 8.91
C PHE A 114 4.47 -8.03 8.28
N LEU A 115 5.33 -8.67 7.50
CA LEU A 115 5.05 -9.94 6.82
C LEU A 115 4.88 -11.10 7.80
N GLU A 116 5.70 -11.17 8.84
CA GLU A 116 5.55 -12.17 9.90
C GLU A 116 4.17 -12.09 10.58
N LYS A 117 3.66 -10.88 10.80
CA LYS A 117 2.34 -10.66 11.40
C LYS A 117 1.17 -10.92 10.45
N THR A 118 1.40 -10.85 9.14
CA THR A 118 0.31 -10.81 8.14
C THR A 118 0.24 -12.04 7.24
N GLY A 119 1.26 -12.90 7.20
CA GLY A 119 1.24 -13.99 6.22
C GLY A 119 2.34 -15.03 6.29
N GLY A 120 2.93 -15.30 7.46
CA GLY A 120 3.79 -16.48 7.69
C GLY A 120 5.03 -16.53 6.80
N ARG A 121 6.17 -16.05 7.33
CA ARG A 121 7.44 -16.08 6.60
C ARG A 121 8.21 -17.36 6.90
N GLU A 122 8.80 -17.98 5.87
CA GLU A 122 9.87 -18.96 6.03
C GLU A 122 11.23 -18.28 6.18
N ASN A 123 12.14 -18.88 6.96
CA ASN A 123 13.50 -18.37 7.13
C ASN A 123 14.28 -18.43 5.80
N ILE A 124 14.30 -17.32 5.06
CA ILE A 124 15.10 -17.18 3.84
C ILE A 124 16.53 -16.85 4.23
N THR A 125 17.48 -17.66 3.78
CA THR A 125 18.91 -17.33 3.89
C THR A 125 19.32 -16.48 2.69
N TYR A 126 19.73 -15.24 2.94
CA TYR A 126 20.23 -14.34 1.90
C TYR A 126 21.68 -14.67 1.51
N LEU A 127 22.00 -14.43 0.24
CA LEU A 127 23.33 -14.66 -0.31
C LEU A 127 24.31 -13.60 0.22
N LYS A 128 25.34 -14.05 0.95
CA LYS A 128 26.46 -13.19 1.35
C LYS A 128 27.53 -13.19 0.26
N ASN A 129 27.33 -12.41 -0.81
CA ASN A 129 28.28 -12.33 -1.92
C ASN A 129 28.68 -10.87 -2.24
N ASN A 130 29.91 -10.49 -1.88
CA ASN A 130 30.43 -9.13 -2.11
C ASN A 130 30.58 -8.78 -3.60
N ASN A 131 30.78 -9.77 -4.48
CA ASN A 131 30.89 -9.52 -5.91
C ASN A 131 29.52 -9.11 -6.50
N LEU A 132 28.42 -9.70 -6.02
CA LEU A 132 27.08 -9.27 -6.40
C LEU A 132 26.81 -7.84 -5.94
N LYS A 133 27.10 -7.52 -4.66
CA LYS A 133 26.98 -6.16 -4.11
C LYS A 133 27.73 -5.12 -4.94
N ASN A 134 28.96 -5.42 -5.32
CA ASN A 134 29.80 -4.51 -6.11
C ASN A 134 29.27 -4.32 -7.54
N GLY A 135 28.75 -5.38 -8.18
CA GLY A 135 28.16 -5.30 -9.52
C GLY A 135 26.87 -4.48 -9.58
N LEU A 136 26.12 -4.42 -8.47
CA LEU A 136 24.87 -3.67 -8.38
C LEU A 136 25.08 -2.17 -8.36
N ASN A 137 26.09 -1.69 -7.62
CA ASN A 137 26.47 -0.27 -7.64
C ASN A 137 26.78 0.18 -9.09
N GLN A 138 27.44 -0.65 -9.89
CA GLN A 138 27.72 -0.32 -11.29
C GLN A 138 26.45 -0.32 -12.15
N THR A 139 25.54 -1.27 -11.92
CA THR A 139 24.30 -1.43 -12.68
C THR A 139 23.34 -0.28 -12.41
N PHE A 140 23.17 0.13 -11.15
CA PHE A 140 22.21 1.17 -10.78
C PHE A 140 22.65 2.59 -11.13
N ASN A 141 23.94 2.78 -11.37
CA ASN A 141 24.45 4.03 -11.91
C ASN A 141 24.26 4.16 -13.43
N ASP A 142 23.76 3.13 -14.13
CA ASP A 142 23.32 3.29 -15.50
C ASP A 142 22.19 4.34 -15.56
N PRO A 143 22.33 5.43 -16.34
CA PRO A 143 21.35 6.50 -16.35
C PRO A 143 19.92 6.07 -16.72
N LYS A 144 19.77 5.07 -17.61
CA LYS A 144 18.46 4.61 -18.05
C LYS A 144 17.77 3.81 -16.95
N LEU A 145 18.48 2.84 -16.36
CA LEU A 145 17.95 2.08 -15.23
C LEU A 145 17.68 3.00 -14.04
N SER A 146 18.55 3.96 -13.78
CA SER A 146 18.39 4.91 -12.68
C SER A 146 17.09 5.71 -12.80
N LEU A 147 16.82 6.27 -13.98
CA LEU A 147 15.56 6.95 -14.29
C LEU A 147 14.36 6.02 -14.15
N GLU A 148 14.47 4.80 -14.68
CA GLU A 148 13.39 3.81 -14.62
C GLU A 148 13.03 3.47 -13.16
N LEU A 149 14.02 3.16 -12.33
CA LEU A 149 13.84 2.85 -10.91
C LEU A 149 13.22 4.03 -10.16
N MET A 150 13.72 5.25 -10.37
CA MET A 150 13.18 6.42 -9.69
C MET A 150 11.74 6.70 -10.07
N ASN A 151 11.39 6.54 -11.36
CA ASN A 151 10.00 6.64 -11.79
C ASN A 151 9.11 5.60 -11.09
N LYS A 152 9.59 4.36 -10.90
CA LYS A 152 8.82 3.36 -10.14
C LYS A 152 8.67 3.75 -8.67
N VAL A 153 9.72 4.28 -8.04
CA VAL A 153 9.67 4.75 -6.64
C VAL A 153 8.63 5.86 -6.48
N VAL A 154 8.64 6.86 -7.35
CA VAL A 154 7.69 7.99 -7.30
C VAL A 154 6.26 7.52 -7.54
N ILE A 155 6.01 6.68 -8.56
CA ILE A 155 4.68 6.11 -8.80
C ILE A 155 4.21 5.30 -7.59
N ARG A 156 5.09 4.50 -6.98
CA ARG A 156 4.74 3.70 -5.80
C ARG A 156 4.37 4.58 -4.61
N TYR A 157 5.11 5.67 -4.40
CA TYR A 157 4.83 6.68 -3.38
C TYR A 157 3.44 7.30 -3.58
N GLU A 158 3.11 7.73 -4.80
CA GLU A 158 1.81 8.33 -5.12
C GLU A 158 0.67 7.36 -4.85
N LEU A 159 0.77 6.12 -5.36
CA LEU A 159 -0.26 5.10 -5.15
C LEU A 159 -0.47 4.77 -3.66
N ALA A 160 0.62 4.62 -2.91
CA ALA A 160 0.52 4.35 -1.47
C ALA A 160 -0.07 5.52 -0.70
N SER A 161 0.25 6.76 -1.10
CA SER A 161 -0.28 7.98 -0.47
C SER A 161 -1.77 8.15 -0.76
N LEU A 162 -2.21 7.94 -2.00
CA LEU A 162 -3.62 7.95 -2.38
C LEU A 162 -4.43 6.89 -1.63
N GLN A 163 -3.89 5.67 -1.52
CA GLN A 163 -4.52 4.60 -0.76
C GLN A 163 -4.65 4.97 0.73
N LYS A 164 -3.61 5.58 1.32
CA LYS A 164 -3.65 6.05 2.71
C LYS A 164 -4.76 7.11 2.91
N ILE A 165 -4.79 8.13 2.07
CA ILE A 165 -5.81 9.21 2.13
C ILE A 165 -7.22 8.63 1.98
N GLY A 166 -7.44 7.75 1.00
CA GLY A 166 -8.75 7.12 0.81
C GLY A 166 -9.18 6.30 2.02
N ASN A 167 -8.24 5.59 2.66
CA ASN A 167 -8.53 4.84 3.88
C ASN A 167 -8.84 5.76 5.08
N GLU A 168 -8.16 6.89 5.23
CA GLU A 168 -8.45 7.90 6.25
C GLU A 168 -9.85 8.51 6.05
N ASN A 169 -10.21 8.87 4.82
CA ASN A 169 -11.54 9.37 4.50
C ASN A 169 -12.66 8.36 4.82
N LEU A 170 -12.46 7.07 4.50
CA LEU A 170 -13.42 6.03 4.85
C LEU A 170 -13.54 5.85 6.37
N LYS A 171 -12.44 5.99 7.11
CA LYS A 171 -12.46 5.93 8.57
C LYS A 171 -13.29 7.08 9.16
N GLU A 172 -13.06 8.31 8.71
CA GLU A 172 -13.84 9.48 9.16
C GLU A 172 -15.33 9.34 8.86
N GLN A 173 -15.68 8.89 7.64
CA GLN A 173 -17.08 8.62 7.28
C GLN A 173 -17.72 7.54 8.17
N ALA A 174 -16.98 6.50 8.53
CA ALA A 174 -17.47 5.45 9.41
C ALA A 174 -17.73 5.98 10.83
N GLU A 175 -16.85 6.84 11.35
CA GLU A 175 -17.03 7.49 12.66
C GLU A 175 -18.26 8.41 12.67
N ASP A 176 -18.46 9.21 11.61
CA ASP A 176 -19.63 10.08 11.46
C ASP A 176 -20.94 9.28 11.40
N ILE A 177 -20.94 8.16 10.68
CA ILE A 177 -22.10 7.25 10.59
C ILE A 177 -22.39 6.62 11.95
N LEU A 178 -21.36 6.18 12.68
CA LEU A 178 -21.54 5.60 14.02
C LEU A 178 -22.20 6.60 14.96
N ILE A 179 -21.75 7.86 14.97
CA ILE A 179 -22.36 8.93 15.78
C ILE A 179 -23.83 9.12 15.41
N ALA A 180 -24.16 9.10 14.11
CA ALA A 180 -25.52 9.28 13.64
C ALA A 180 -26.44 8.08 13.97
N ILE A 181 -25.92 6.85 13.92
CA ILE A 181 -26.63 5.64 14.37
C ILE A 181 -26.92 5.74 15.87
N THR A 182 -25.93 6.08 16.70
CA THR A 182 -26.10 6.19 18.16
C THR A 182 -27.19 7.20 18.51
N LYS A 183 -27.19 8.37 17.86
CA LYS A 183 -28.26 9.37 18.05
C LYS A 183 -29.64 8.84 17.71
N GLU A 184 -29.79 8.14 16.59
CA GLU A 184 -31.09 7.57 16.20
C GLU A 184 -31.56 6.44 17.14
N LEU A 185 -30.62 5.72 17.78
CA LEU A 185 -30.94 4.72 18.79
C LEU A 185 -31.36 5.36 20.12
N ASP A 186 -30.72 6.45 20.54
CA ASP A 186 -31.04 7.18 21.77
C ASP A 186 -32.38 7.97 21.68
N GLU A 187 -32.83 8.27 20.46
CA GLU A 187 -34.12 8.93 20.18
C GLU A 187 -35.31 7.97 20.11
N LYS A 188 -35.10 6.65 20.25
CA LYS A 188 -36.15 5.61 20.28
C LYS A 188 -36.54 5.25 21.71
#